data_AF-A0A6A7L5K8-F1
#
_entry.id   AF-A0A6A7L5K8-F1
#
_cell.length_a   1.000
_cell.length_b   1.000
_cell.length_c   1.000
_cell.angle_alpha   90.00
_cell.angle_beta   90.00
_cell.angle_gamma   90.00
#
_symmetry.space_group_name_H-M   'P 1'
#
loop_
_entity.id
_entity.type
_entity.pdbx_description
1 polymer ?
#
loop_
_entity_poly.entity_id
_entity_poly.type
_entity_poly.pdbx_seq_one_letter_code
_entity_poly.pdbx_strand_id
1 'polypeptide(L)'
;MTIGRRWSGNTVLSVLLATAGLSGVALGQEPPAIEVGPAQPRDCRDGVIYDDGTAENGYSGDSNIVSNYEVQQLVNPDRLAVLPTTMCVQLTRNAQAGNLDFEVVAYDGTPEGGPTTELGSISVSARGIARFPQAQWFEIDITALAPKVDTPVVFLGVRWDPMQFPGRFVAADESRETARHPSFERFLPAFGQWDGMTQHANYRAVMIRAKLDDGSPPPPIALSTEGRWAQGLHVVDLSWKGATSPQVDILRDGEIVTTVPNDGRSTYSTERRGRAVYTFQVCEAGSSTCSNETTVRFGGAPGTPSRE
;
A
#
# COMPACT_ATOMS: atom_id res chain seq x y z
N MET A 1 44.71 9.96 -42.65
CA MET A 1 44.50 8.50 -42.72
C MET A 1 43.00 8.31 -42.75
N THR A 2 42.44 8.15 -43.95
CA THR A 2 41.00 8.24 -44.21
C THR A 2 40.61 7.10 -45.15
N ILE A 3 39.33 6.71 -45.07
CA ILE A 3 38.49 6.03 -46.09
C ILE A 3 38.11 4.59 -45.71
N GLY A 4 36.79 4.36 -45.61
CA GLY A 4 36.15 3.04 -45.43
C GLY A 4 35.84 2.30 -46.74
N ARG A 5 34.72 1.55 -46.74
CA ARG A 5 34.14 0.66 -47.79
C ARG A 5 34.72 -0.78 -47.72
N ARG A 6 34.05 -1.87 -48.10
CA ARG A 6 32.79 -2.13 -48.82
C ARG A 6 32.43 -3.63 -48.69
N TRP A 7 31.19 -3.94 -49.07
CA TRP A 7 30.56 -5.26 -49.24
C TRP A 7 30.88 -5.91 -50.60
N SER A 8 31.01 -7.24 -50.67
CA SER A 8 30.80 -8.13 -51.85
C SER A 8 30.79 -9.61 -51.38
N GLY A 9 29.68 -10.37 -51.46
CA GLY A 9 29.28 -11.25 -52.60
C GLY A 9 30.25 -12.44 -52.76
N ASN A 10 29.93 -13.74 -52.79
CA ASN A 10 28.73 -14.55 -53.06
C ASN A 10 29.08 -15.99 -52.61
N THR A 11 28.14 -16.83 -52.17
CA THR A 11 27.89 -18.21 -52.66
C THR A 11 26.69 -18.78 -51.91
N VAL A 12 25.63 -19.06 -52.66
CA VAL A 12 24.39 -19.69 -52.20
C VAL A 12 24.63 -21.19 -52.06
N LEU A 13 24.38 -21.76 -50.89
CA LEU A 13 24.12 -23.19 -50.75
C LEU A 13 22.73 -23.35 -50.11
N SER A 14 21.75 -23.58 -50.97
CA SER A 14 20.38 -23.90 -50.58
C SER A 14 20.35 -25.28 -49.94
N VAL A 15 20.16 -25.33 -48.63
CA VAL A 15 19.65 -26.52 -47.94
C VAL A 15 18.21 -26.20 -47.56
N LEU A 16 17.27 -26.83 -48.25
CA LEU A 16 15.87 -26.89 -47.82
C LEU A 16 15.83 -27.61 -46.46
N LEU A 17 15.57 -26.88 -45.39
CA LEU A 17 15.01 -27.44 -44.16
C LEU A 17 13.61 -26.84 -43.94
N ALA A 18 12.71 -27.74 -43.55
CA ALA A 18 11.27 -27.56 -43.48
C ALA A 18 10.84 -26.25 -42.79
N THR A 19 9.88 -25.58 -43.42
CA THR A 19 9.09 -24.50 -42.83
C THR A 19 8.22 -25.04 -41.70
N ALA A 20 8.70 -24.97 -40.46
CA ALA A 20 7.83 -24.80 -39.32
C ALA A 20 7.63 -23.29 -39.13
N GLY A 21 6.42 -22.81 -39.40
CA GLY A 21 6.04 -21.42 -39.17
C GLY A 21 6.13 -21.11 -37.67
N LEU A 22 7.23 -20.46 -37.26
CA LEU A 22 7.27 -19.74 -36.01
C LEU A 22 6.51 -18.43 -36.24
N SER A 23 5.22 -18.46 -35.90
CA SER A 23 4.44 -17.25 -35.63
C SER A 23 5.25 -16.35 -34.70
N GLY A 24 5.32 -15.07 -35.07
CA GLY A 24 6.16 -14.07 -34.41
C GLY A 24 6.03 -14.11 -32.90
N VAL A 25 7.19 -14.21 -32.23
CA VAL A 25 7.31 -13.79 -30.84
C VAL A 25 7.01 -12.30 -30.84
N ALA A 26 5.85 -11.92 -30.32
CA ALA A 26 5.56 -10.53 -30.00
C ALA A 26 6.68 -10.03 -29.07
N LEU A 27 7.35 -8.95 -29.47
CA LEU A 27 8.24 -8.20 -28.58
C LEU A 27 7.47 -7.96 -27.28
N GLY A 28 8.01 -8.45 -26.17
CA GLY A 28 7.34 -8.46 -24.87
C GLY A 28 6.85 -7.07 -24.52
N GLN A 29 5.53 -6.89 -24.53
CA GLN A 29 4.92 -5.77 -23.84
C GLN A 29 5.07 -6.04 -22.36
N GLU A 30 5.73 -5.12 -21.65
CA GLU A 30 5.75 -5.11 -20.20
C GLU A 30 4.30 -5.21 -19.69
N PRO A 31 4.02 -6.06 -18.68
CA PRO A 31 2.66 -6.21 -18.19
C PRO A 31 2.09 -4.84 -17.81
N PRO A 32 0.80 -4.57 -18.11
CA PRO A 32 0.21 -3.29 -17.82
C PRO A 32 0.28 -3.01 -16.31
N ALA A 33 0.61 -1.77 -15.95
CA ALA A 33 0.66 -1.34 -14.57
C ALA A 33 -0.71 -1.52 -13.89
N ILE A 34 -0.69 -1.91 -12.62
CA ILE A 34 -1.90 -1.98 -11.79
C ILE A 34 -2.36 -0.55 -11.52
N GLU A 35 -3.53 -0.15 -12.02
CA GLU A 35 -4.09 1.16 -11.70
C GLU A 35 -4.72 1.17 -10.30
N VAL A 36 -4.32 2.13 -9.47
CA VAL A 36 -4.83 2.31 -8.11
C VAL A 36 -5.33 3.74 -7.89
N GLY A 37 -6.50 3.84 -7.26
CA GLY A 37 -7.08 5.10 -6.82
C GLY A 37 -6.89 5.34 -5.32
N PRO A 38 -7.34 6.49 -4.80
CA PRO A 38 -7.33 6.75 -3.36
C PRO A 38 -8.12 5.67 -2.61
N ALA A 39 -7.46 4.96 -1.70
CA ALA A 39 -8.09 3.92 -0.89
C ALA A 39 -9.12 4.51 0.10
N GLN A 40 -10.31 3.91 0.18
CA GLN A 40 -11.32 4.12 1.22
C GLN A 40 -11.88 2.76 1.65
N PRO A 41 -11.97 2.44 2.96
CA PRO A 41 -10.95 2.55 3.99
C PRO A 41 -10.02 1.32 3.89
N ARG A 42 -8.87 1.48 3.24
CA ARG A 42 -7.96 0.36 2.92
C ARG A 42 -6.51 0.82 3.01
N ASP A 43 -6.08 1.13 4.24
CA ASP A 43 -4.75 1.64 4.59
C ASP A 43 -3.91 0.62 5.37
N CYS A 44 -4.20 -0.68 5.21
CA CYS A 44 -3.50 -1.80 5.83
C CYS A 44 -3.32 -1.68 7.34
N ARG A 45 -4.36 -1.19 8.04
CA ARG A 45 -4.40 -1.12 9.52
C ARG A 45 -4.44 -2.48 10.23
N ASP A 46 -4.81 -3.51 9.48
CA ASP A 46 -4.80 -4.92 9.86
C ASP A 46 -3.45 -5.59 9.57
N GLY A 47 -2.47 -4.84 9.05
CA GLY A 47 -1.12 -5.31 8.77
C GLY A 47 -0.10 -4.87 9.82
N VAL A 48 1.17 -4.92 9.42
CA VAL A 48 2.29 -4.41 10.20
C VAL A 48 2.38 -2.89 10.05
N ILE A 49 2.35 -2.18 11.19
CA ILE A 49 2.32 -0.72 11.27
C ILE A 49 3.50 -0.23 12.13
N TYR A 50 4.20 0.78 11.62
CA TYR A 50 5.31 1.44 12.32
C TYR A 50 5.11 2.95 12.49
N ASP A 51 3.99 3.47 12.00
CA ASP A 51 3.60 4.88 12.02
C ASP A 51 2.37 5.11 12.90
N ASP A 52 2.09 6.36 13.27
CA ASP A 52 0.90 6.73 14.05
C ASP A 52 -0.37 6.98 13.22
N GLY A 53 -0.26 6.85 11.89
CA GLY A 53 -1.32 7.12 10.92
C GLY A 53 -1.40 8.55 10.41
N THR A 54 -0.48 9.41 10.84
CA THR A 54 -0.35 10.80 10.40
C THR A 54 0.92 10.96 9.58
N ALA A 55 0.83 11.76 8.51
CA ALA A 55 1.99 12.13 7.73
C ALA A 55 2.32 13.60 7.98
N GLU A 56 3.55 13.84 8.44
CA GLU A 56 4.09 15.17 8.70
C GLU A 56 4.95 15.66 7.54
N ASN A 57 5.49 14.74 6.73
CA ASN A 57 6.44 15.05 5.66
C ASN A 57 6.33 14.08 4.47
N GLY A 58 7.14 14.32 3.44
CA GLY A 58 7.32 13.38 2.34
C GLY A 58 8.72 13.41 1.73
N TYR A 59 9.19 12.25 1.30
CA TYR A 59 10.55 12.03 0.79
C TYR A 59 10.54 11.62 -0.69
N SER A 60 11.56 12.10 -1.42
CA SER A 60 11.72 11.92 -2.87
C SER A 60 13.17 12.23 -3.29
N GLY A 61 13.54 11.81 -4.50
CA GLY A 61 14.80 12.21 -5.12
C GLY A 61 14.74 13.59 -5.77
N ASP A 62 15.90 14.27 -5.86
CA ASP A 62 16.02 15.51 -6.62
C ASP A 62 15.82 15.24 -8.12
N SER A 63 14.71 15.75 -8.66
CA SER A 63 14.29 15.55 -10.06
C SER A 63 15.23 16.15 -11.11
N ASN A 64 16.30 16.86 -10.72
CA ASN A 64 17.31 17.35 -11.64
C ASN A 64 18.43 16.33 -11.90
N ILE A 65 18.65 15.39 -10.97
CA ILE A 65 19.83 14.50 -10.99
C ILE A 65 19.52 13.03 -10.65
N VAL A 66 18.33 12.74 -10.11
CA VAL A 66 17.89 11.39 -9.75
C VAL A 66 16.84 10.94 -10.76
N SER A 67 17.12 9.85 -11.46
CA SER A 67 16.20 9.21 -12.42
C SER A 67 15.62 7.90 -11.92
N ASN A 68 16.05 7.46 -10.73
CA ASN A 68 15.45 6.32 -10.02
C ASN A 68 15.66 6.55 -8.52
N TYR A 69 14.59 6.95 -7.83
CA TYR A 69 14.52 7.07 -6.39
C TYR A 69 13.88 5.81 -5.83
N GLU A 70 14.51 5.21 -4.84
CA GLU A 70 14.02 4.02 -4.15
C GLU A 70 13.95 4.29 -2.66
N VAL A 71 12.89 3.83 -2.01
CA VAL A 71 12.71 3.92 -0.56
C VAL A 71 12.04 2.64 -0.06
N GLN A 72 12.66 2.03 0.94
CA GLN A 72 12.43 0.66 1.37
C GLN A 72 12.28 0.61 2.88
N GLN A 73 11.20 -0.01 3.37
CA GLN A 73 10.95 -0.22 4.79
C GLN A 73 11.12 -1.69 5.16
N LEU A 74 11.78 -1.96 6.29
CA LEU A 74 11.82 -3.31 6.86
C LEU A 74 10.43 -3.73 7.32
N VAL A 75 9.84 -4.81 6.81
CA VAL A 75 8.45 -5.17 7.15
C VAL A 75 8.31 -6.36 8.09
N ASN A 76 9.37 -7.15 8.31
CA ASN A 76 9.36 -8.35 9.15
C ASN A 76 10.58 -8.45 10.08
N PRO A 77 10.75 -7.53 11.06
CA PRO A 77 11.91 -7.53 11.96
C PRO A 77 12.04 -8.84 12.76
N ASP A 78 10.91 -9.51 13.06
CA ASP A 78 10.87 -10.77 13.80
C ASP A 78 11.05 -12.02 12.94
N ARG A 79 11.38 -11.86 11.65
CA ARG A 79 11.62 -12.97 10.71
C ARG A 79 10.44 -13.93 10.57
N LEU A 80 9.25 -13.36 10.46
CA LEU A 80 8.01 -14.09 10.29
C LEU A 80 8.07 -14.95 9.00
N ALA A 81 7.69 -16.22 9.10
CA ALA A 81 7.57 -17.14 7.97
C ALA A 81 6.30 -16.88 7.12
N VAL A 82 5.75 -15.67 7.23
CA VAL A 82 4.43 -15.27 6.73
C VAL A 82 4.64 -14.13 5.75
N LEU A 83 4.12 -14.29 4.54
CA LEU A 83 4.49 -13.45 3.41
C LEU A 83 3.49 -12.32 3.22
N PRO A 84 3.96 -11.12 2.85
CA PRO A 84 3.06 -10.01 2.62
C PRO A 84 2.32 -10.19 1.29
N THR A 85 0.99 -10.08 1.31
CA THR A 85 0.13 -10.17 0.11
C THR A 85 -0.44 -8.83 -0.28
N THR A 86 -0.46 -7.85 0.63
CA THR A 86 -0.90 -6.49 0.34
C THR A 86 0.10 -5.49 0.89
N MET A 87 0.42 -4.47 0.11
CA MET A 87 1.17 -3.30 0.57
C MET A 87 0.28 -2.07 0.47
N CYS A 88 0.22 -1.28 1.54
CA CYS A 88 -0.32 0.06 1.49
C CYS A 88 0.80 1.07 1.55
N VAL A 89 0.76 2.06 0.67
CA VAL A 89 1.69 3.20 0.68
C VAL A 89 0.90 4.50 0.70
N GLN A 90 1.32 5.43 1.53
CA GLN A 90 0.77 6.77 1.53
C GLN A 90 1.64 7.69 0.69
N LEU A 91 1.02 8.35 -0.29
CA LEU A 91 1.70 9.27 -1.21
C LEU A 91 1.17 10.69 -1.02
N THR A 92 2.04 11.68 -1.27
CA THR A 92 1.68 13.09 -1.34
C THR A 92 2.39 13.78 -2.51
N ARG A 93 2.01 15.03 -2.79
CA ARG A 93 2.59 15.83 -3.87
C ARG A 93 2.63 17.31 -3.55
N ASN A 94 3.55 17.99 -4.22
CA ASN A 94 3.52 19.45 -4.38
C ASN A 94 3.29 19.89 -5.85
N ALA A 95 3.41 18.96 -6.81
CA ALA A 95 3.18 19.24 -8.23
C ALA A 95 1.69 19.37 -8.56
N GLN A 96 1.38 19.87 -9.76
CA GLN A 96 -0.01 20.07 -10.22
C GLN A 96 -0.71 18.79 -10.66
N ALA A 97 0.01 17.86 -11.30
CA ALA A 97 -0.54 16.56 -11.66
C ALA A 97 -0.65 15.64 -10.43
N GLY A 98 -1.70 14.81 -10.38
CA GLY A 98 -2.03 13.93 -9.25
C GLY A 98 -1.77 12.46 -9.50
N ASN A 99 -1.02 12.12 -10.55
CA ASN A 99 -0.67 10.76 -10.93
C ASN A 99 0.80 10.45 -10.63
N LEU A 100 1.12 9.18 -10.39
CA LEU A 100 2.48 8.65 -10.30
C LEU A 100 2.46 7.24 -10.88
N ASP A 101 3.36 6.97 -11.82
CA ASP A 101 3.68 5.60 -12.19
C ASP A 101 4.97 5.22 -11.44
N PHE A 102 4.92 4.11 -10.71
CA PHE A 102 5.98 3.64 -9.81
C PHE A 102 5.97 2.11 -9.79
N GLU A 103 6.99 1.53 -9.19
CA GLU A 103 7.03 0.11 -8.90
C GLU A 103 6.97 -0.11 -7.40
N VAL A 104 6.19 -1.11 -6.98
CA VAL A 104 6.38 -1.75 -5.68
C VAL A 104 7.53 -2.73 -5.83
N VAL A 105 8.51 -2.68 -4.94
CA VAL A 105 9.71 -3.52 -5.02
C VAL A 105 9.96 -4.19 -3.68
N ALA A 106 10.29 -5.48 -3.74
CA ALA A 106 10.71 -6.28 -2.60
C ALA A 106 12.20 -6.58 -2.67
N TYR A 107 12.87 -6.49 -1.53
CA TYR A 107 14.28 -6.81 -1.38
C TYR A 107 14.49 -7.78 -0.20
N ASP A 108 15.49 -8.66 -0.32
CA ASP A 108 16.12 -9.24 0.86
C ASP A 108 17.09 -8.25 1.51
N GLY A 109 17.61 -8.58 2.68
CA GLY A 109 18.63 -7.73 3.29
C GLY A 109 19.04 -8.15 4.69
N THR A 110 19.65 -7.21 5.39
CA THR A 110 19.92 -7.33 6.83
C THR A 110 19.26 -6.15 7.54
N PRO A 111 18.72 -6.32 8.77
CA PRO A 111 18.01 -5.23 9.45
C PRO A 111 18.89 -3.98 9.63
N GLU A 112 20.20 -4.18 9.89
CA GLU A 112 21.16 -3.10 10.11
C GLU A 112 21.86 -2.62 8.83
N GLY A 113 22.11 -3.51 7.86
CA GLY A 113 22.81 -3.20 6.61
C GLY A 113 21.91 -2.81 5.45
N GLY A 114 20.59 -2.92 5.62
CA GLY A 114 19.61 -2.53 4.63
C GLY A 114 19.38 -3.55 3.51
N PRO A 115 18.69 -3.12 2.44
CA PRO A 115 18.36 -3.97 1.30
C PRO A 115 19.60 -4.44 0.52
N THR A 116 19.60 -5.67 0.02
CA THR A 116 20.72 -6.23 -0.76
C THR A 116 20.31 -6.70 -2.15
N THR A 117 19.45 -7.70 -2.26
CA THR A 117 19.05 -8.37 -3.50
C THR A 117 17.59 -8.08 -3.77
N GLU A 118 17.28 -7.63 -4.99
CA GLU A 118 15.90 -7.47 -5.42
C GLU A 118 15.26 -8.84 -5.61
N LEU A 119 14.14 -9.05 -4.92
CA LEU A 119 13.32 -10.27 -5.02
C LEU A 119 12.30 -10.14 -6.15
N GLY A 120 11.89 -8.91 -6.47
CA GLY A 120 11.09 -8.58 -7.63
C GLY A 120 10.29 -7.29 -7.47
N SER A 121 9.64 -6.89 -8.56
CA SER A 121 8.82 -5.69 -8.60
C SER A 121 7.45 -5.91 -9.28
N ILE A 122 6.53 -4.99 -9.02
CA ILE A 122 5.22 -4.85 -9.69
C ILE A 122 5.06 -3.39 -10.10
N SER A 123 4.74 -3.13 -11.37
CA SER A 123 4.43 -1.80 -11.89
C SER A 123 3.02 -1.35 -11.48
N VAL A 124 2.91 -0.13 -10.96
CA VAL A 124 1.69 0.46 -10.41
C VAL A 124 1.49 1.89 -10.91
N SER A 125 0.25 2.23 -11.21
CA SER A 125 -0.16 3.56 -11.66
C SER A 125 -1.14 4.16 -10.65
N ALA A 126 -0.65 5.03 -9.77
CA ALA A 126 -1.49 5.78 -8.83
C ALA A 126 -2.16 6.98 -9.49
N ARG A 127 -3.42 7.22 -9.11
CA ARG A 127 -4.23 8.38 -9.52
C ARG A 127 -4.84 9.05 -8.29
N GLY A 128 -5.02 10.37 -8.33
CA GLY A 128 -5.69 11.11 -7.25
C GLY A 128 -4.82 11.32 -6.01
N ILE A 129 -3.49 11.42 -6.17
CA ILE A 129 -2.57 11.72 -5.06
C ILE A 129 -2.91 13.11 -4.49
N ALA A 130 -3.10 13.16 -3.17
CA ALA A 130 -3.44 14.37 -2.45
C ALA A 130 -2.26 15.35 -2.38
N ARG A 131 -2.57 16.66 -2.39
CA ARG A 131 -1.55 17.71 -2.29
C ARG A 131 -1.20 17.96 -0.82
N PHE A 132 0.09 18.02 -0.50
CA PHE A 132 0.56 18.33 0.85
C PHE A 132 -0.08 19.64 1.37
N PRO A 133 -0.56 19.71 2.63
CA PRO A 133 -0.29 18.82 3.77
C PRO A 133 -1.12 17.53 3.84
N GLN A 134 -1.94 17.24 2.83
CA GLN A 134 -2.69 15.99 2.76
C GLN A 134 -1.84 14.89 2.13
N ALA A 135 -2.01 13.66 2.61
CA ALA A 135 -1.44 12.46 2.03
C ALA A 135 -2.56 11.42 1.84
N GLN A 136 -2.39 10.54 0.86
CA GLN A 136 -3.42 9.60 0.43
C GLN A 136 -2.86 8.18 0.41
N TRP A 137 -3.59 7.24 1.03
CA TRP A 137 -3.27 5.82 0.99
C TRP A 137 -3.67 5.19 -0.33
N PHE A 138 -2.82 4.28 -0.80
CA PHE A 138 -3.03 3.40 -1.94
C PHE A 138 -2.79 1.97 -1.46
N GLU A 139 -3.75 1.07 -1.71
CA GLU A 139 -3.63 -0.35 -1.43
C GLU A 139 -3.24 -1.07 -2.73
N ILE A 140 -2.20 -1.90 -2.65
CA ILE A 140 -1.66 -2.66 -3.77
C ILE A 140 -1.66 -4.14 -3.39
N ASP A 141 -2.29 -4.97 -4.22
CA ASP A 141 -2.12 -6.43 -4.16
C ASP A 141 -0.72 -6.80 -4.66
N ILE A 142 0.08 -7.38 -3.76
CA ILE A 142 1.45 -7.82 -4.00
C ILE A 142 1.58 -9.35 -3.89
N THR A 143 0.48 -10.09 -4.00
CA THR A 143 0.48 -11.56 -3.95
C THR A 143 1.43 -12.16 -4.99
N ALA A 144 1.64 -11.49 -6.13
CA ALA A 144 2.60 -11.92 -7.15
C ALA A 144 4.08 -11.80 -6.72
N LEU A 145 4.38 -10.98 -5.70
CA LEU A 145 5.69 -10.93 -5.04
C LEU A 145 5.83 -11.95 -3.93
N ALA A 146 4.74 -12.36 -3.27
CA ALA A 146 4.79 -13.29 -2.15
C ALA A 146 5.62 -14.55 -2.44
N PRO A 147 5.45 -15.31 -3.55
CA PRO A 147 6.29 -16.48 -3.85
C PRO A 147 7.80 -16.20 -3.98
N LYS A 148 8.19 -14.94 -4.22
CA LYS A 148 9.58 -14.51 -4.36
C LYS A 148 10.17 -14.04 -3.03
N VAL A 149 9.31 -13.70 -2.09
CA VAL A 149 9.65 -13.27 -0.74
C VAL A 149 9.62 -14.52 0.14
N ASP A 150 10.70 -15.31 0.20
CA ASP A 150 10.82 -16.47 1.10
C ASP A 150 12.09 -16.33 1.93
N THR A 151 12.22 -15.17 2.60
CA THR A 151 13.44 -14.79 3.30
C THR A 151 13.13 -14.29 4.71
N PRO A 152 14.07 -14.46 5.66
CA PRO A 152 13.85 -14.02 7.04
C PRO A 152 13.83 -12.51 7.20
N VAL A 153 14.30 -11.72 6.23
CA VAL A 153 14.38 -10.26 6.32
C VAL A 153 14.00 -9.68 4.97
N VAL A 154 12.92 -8.92 4.96
CA VAL A 154 12.23 -8.43 3.78
C VAL A 154 12.04 -6.93 3.93
N PHE A 155 12.48 -6.23 2.90
CA PHE A 155 12.17 -4.83 2.70
C PHE A 155 11.09 -4.72 1.63
N LEU A 156 10.07 -3.90 1.91
CA LEU A 156 9.07 -3.50 0.93
C LEU A 156 9.08 -2.00 0.77
N GLY A 157 8.95 -1.56 -0.47
CA GLY A 157 9.10 -0.17 -0.80
C GLY A 157 8.62 0.17 -2.18
N VAL A 158 8.95 1.38 -2.58
CA VAL A 158 8.56 1.93 -3.87
C VAL A 158 9.78 2.48 -4.58
N ARG A 159 9.73 2.46 -5.92
CA ARG A 159 10.67 3.20 -6.76
C ARG A 159 9.98 3.89 -7.93
N TRP A 160 10.51 5.04 -8.34
CA TRP A 160 10.05 5.76 -9.52
C TRP A 160 11.16 6.65 -10.08
N ASP A 161 10.92 7.26 -11.24
CA ASP A 161 11.79 8.27 -11.85
C ASP A 161 11.32 9.69 -11.45
N PRO A 162 12.02 10.41 -10.55
CA PRO A 162 11.67 11.77 -10.18
C PRO A 162 11.80 12.78 -11.32
N MET A 163 12.64 12.54 -12.34
CA MET A 163 12.73 13.41 -13.52
C MET A 163 11.44 13.37 -14.34
N GLN A 164 10.80 12.19 -14.42
CA GLN A 164 9.49 12.02 -15.08
C GLN A 164 8.33 12.46 -14.20
N PHE A 165 8.42 12.19 -12.90
CA PHE A 165 7.37 12.52 -11.92
C PHE A 165 7.86 13.49 -10.84
N PRO A 166 8.26 14.72 -11.21
CA PRO A 166 8.75 15.68 -10.23
C PRO A 166 7.64 16.04 -9.23
N GLY A 167 8.04 16.22 -7.97
CA GLY A 167 7.13 16.63 -6.91
C GLY A 167 6.13 15.55 -6.48
N ARG A 168 6.51 14.28 -6.58
CA ARG A 168 5.86 13.13 -5.93
C ARG A 168 6.71 12.63 -4.78
N PHE A 169 6.05 12.22 -3.71
CA PHE A 169 6.71 11.84 -2.47
C PHE A 169 6.01 10.64 -1.86
N VAL A 170 6.79 9.73 -1.27
CA VAL A 170 6.27 8.84 -0.23
C VAL A 170 6.09 9.67 1.02
N ALA A 171 4.96 9.54 1.70
CA ALA A 171 4.75 10.25 2.96
C ALA A 171 5.54 9.59 4.10
N ALA A 172 5.79 10.34 5.17
CA ALA A 172 6.51 9.85 6.34
C ALA A 172 5.97 10.43 7.64
N ASP A 173 6.09 9.61 8.69
CA ASP A 173 5.83 9.95 10.07
C ASP A 173 7.08 10.65 10.66
N GLU A 174 6.86 11.79 11.31
CA GLU A 174 7.86 12.54 12.08
C GLU A 174 7.45 12.83 13.55
N SER A 175 6.39 12.17 14.04
CA SER A 175 5.90 12.28 15.41
C SER A 175 6.97 11.89 16.43
N ARG A 176 7.03 12.56 17.57
CA ARG A 176 8.13 12.30 18.54
C ARG A 176 7.92 10.99 19.30
N GLU A 177 6.67 10.58 19.40
CA GLU A 177 6.18 9.41 20.10
C GLU A 177 6.37 8.12 19.29
N THR A 178 6.46 8.22 17.96
CA THR A 178 6.73 7.07 17.09
C THR A 178 8.20 6.65 17.21
N ALA A 179 8.42 5.34 17.38
CA ALA A 179 9.76 4.76 17.38
C ALA A 179 10.40 4.94 15.98
N ARG A 180 11.72 5.14 15.93
CA ARG A 180 12.40 5.11 14.63
C ARG A 180 12.43 3.69 14.10
N HIS A 181 11.92 3.52 12.91
CA HIS A 181 11.84 2.25 12.23
C HIS A 181 12.87 2.15 11.10
N PRO A 182 13.58 1.02 10.93
CA PRO A 182 14.56 0.89 9.86
C PRO A 182 13.94 1.01 8.47
N SER A 183 14.37 2.04 7.75
CA SER A 183 14.12 2.22 6.32
C SER A 183 15.35 2.79 5.65
N PHE A 184 15.46 2.55 4.35
CA PHE A 184 16.61 2.90 3.54
C PHE A 184 16.14 3.55 2.24
N GLU A 185 16.94 4.48 1.73
CA GLU A 185 16.70 5.10 0.44
C GLU A 185 17.95 5.04 -0.44
N ARG A 186 17.75 5.13 -1.75
CA ARG A 186 18.82 5.11 -2.75
C ARG A 186 18.44 6.03 -3.91
N PHE A 187 19.43 6.70 -4.48
CA PHE A 187 19.22 7.74 -5.48
C PHE A 187 20.05 7.48 -6.74
N LEU A 188 19.56 6.71 -7.70
CA LEU A 188 20.33 6.43 -8.91
C LEU A 188 20.12 7.51 -9.99
N PRO A 189 21.16 7.86 -10.76
CA PRO A 189 22.57 7.44 -10.62
C PRO A 189 23.40 8.31 -9.65
N ALA A 190 22.81 9.37 -9.07
CA ALA A 190 23.52 10.38 -8.28
C ALA A 190 24.27 9.81 -7.06
N PHE A 191 23.64 8.90 -6.31
CA PHE A 191 24.12 8.23 -5.12
C PHE A 191 23.66 6.75 -5.11
N GLY A 192 24.56 5.83 -5.48
CA GLY A 192 24.22 4.42 -5.69
C GLY A 192 24.21 3.53 -4.44
N GLN A 193 24.48 4.07 -3.26
CA GLN A 193 24.46 3.32 -2.00
C GLN A 193 23.09 3.42 -1.33
N TRP A 194 22.76 2.44 -0.49
CA TRP A 194 21.63 2.56 0.42
C TRP A 194 22.02 3.42 1.61
N ASP A 195 21.26 4.48 1.83
CA ASP A 195 21.39 5.34 3.01
C ASP A 195 20.22 5.06 3.95
N GLY A 196 20.50 4.98 5.26
CA GLY A 196 19.45 4.85 6.25
C GLY A 196 18.64 6.14 6.36
N MET A 197 17.31 6.04 6.32
CA MET A 197 16.38 7.17 6.50
C MET A 197 16.57 7.88 7.84
N THR A 198 17.24 7.25 8.81
CA THR A 198 17.63 7.84 10.09
C THR A 198 18.56 9.04 9.97
N GLN A 199 19.18 9.26 8.79
CA GLN A 199 19.91 10.49 8.48
C GLN A 199 19.00 11.74 8.53
N HIS A 200 17.71 11.57 8.29
CA HIS A 200 16.72 12.63 8.46
C HIS A 200 16.38 12.78 9.94
N ALA A 201 16.67 13.96 10.49
CA ALA A 201 16.64 14.21 11.93
C ALA A 201 15.26 14.01 12.58
N ASN A 202 14.16 14.15 11.82
CA ASN A 202 12.81 14.00 12.35
C ASN A 202 12.14 12.68 11.93
N TYR A 203 12.69 11.97 10.95
CA TYR A 203 12.11 10.75 10.41
C TYR A 203 11.86 9.67 11.47
N ARG A 204 10.66 9.07 11.46
CA ARG A 204 10.31 7.91 12.27
C ARG A 204 10.00 6.68 11.46
N ALA A 205 9.06 6.76 10.53
CA ALA A 205 8.66 5.67 9.66
C ALA A 205 8.27 6.23 8.29
N VAL A 206 8.51 5.47 7.23
CA VAL A 206 7.86 5.80 5.95
C VAL A 206 6.45 5.23 6.01
N MET A 207 5.50 5.89 5.37
CA MET A 207 4.09 5.49 5.42
C MET A 207 3.84 4.30 4.48
N ILE A 208 4.48 3.18 4.77
CA ILE A 208 4.35 1.88 4.13
C ILE A 208 3.86 0.90 5.18
N ARG A 209 2.87 0.09 4.83
CA ARG A 209 2.33 -0.97 5.69
C ARG A 209 2.15 -2.22 4.87
N ALA A 210 2.35 -3.38 5.49
CA ALA A 210 2.23 -4.67 4.82
C ALA A 210 1.21 -5.54 5.55
N LYS A 211 0.21 -6.06 4.83
CA LYS A 211 -0.64 -7.13 5.36
C LYS A 211 0.07 -8.45 5.10
N LEU A 212 0.26 -9.20 6.17
CA LEU A 212 0.81 -10.55 6.12
C LEU A 212 -0.34 -11.51 5.84
N ASP A 213 -0.14 -12.47 4.94
CA ASP A 213 -1.04 -13.59 4.74
C ASP A 213 -0.71 -14.66 5.76
N ASP A 214 -1.34 -14.60 6.93
CA ASP A 214 -1.22 -15.58 8.01
C ASP A 214 -1.72 -16.99 7.62
N GLY A 215 -2.10 -17.20 6.36
CA GLY A 215 -2.68 -18.44 5.86
C GLY A 215 -4.10 -18.66 6.37
N SER A 216 -4.69 -17.68 7.06
CA SER A 216 -6.09 -17.74 7.42
C SER A 216 -6.93 -17.52 6.15
N PRO A 217 -7.94 -18.37 5.88
CA PRO A 217 -8.89 -18.07 4.82
C PRO A 217 -9.54 -16.71 5.12
N PRO A 218 -9.86 -15.91 4.08
CA PRO A 218 -10.54 -14.63 4.27
C PRO A 218 -11.72 -14.79 5.23
N PRO A 219 -11.95 -13.82 6.14
CA PRO A 219 -13.06 -13.91 7.07
C PRO A 219 -14.34 -14.26 6.32
N PRO A 220 -15.09 -15.30 6.76
CA PRO A 220 -16.27 -15.77 6.03
C PRO A 220 -17.37 -14.71 5.99
N ILE A 221 -17.27 -13.69 6.84
CA ILE A 221 -18.19 -12.55 6.91
C ILE A 221 -17.48 -11.31 6.34
N ALA A 222 -18.10 -10.64 5.38
CA ALA A 222 -17.62 -9.36 4.87
C ALA A 222 -18.43 -8.21 5.49
N LEU A 223 -17.77 -7.23 6.10
CA LEU A 223 -18.37 -6.06 6.76
C LEU A 223 -17.97 -4.75 6.06
N SER A 224 -18.93 -3.82 6.00
CA SER A 224 -18.79 -2.43 5.59
C SER A 224 -19.47 -1.51 6.60
N THR A 225 -18.88 -0.34 6.87
CA THR A 225 -19.42 0.65 7.81
C THR A 225 -19.36 2.07 7.28
N GLU A 226 -20.40 2.86 7.56
CA GLU A 226 -20.46 4.28 7.25
C GLU A 226 -20.79 5.07 8.53
N GLY A 227 -19.98 6.09 8.85
CA GLY A 227 -20.21 6.97 10.00
C GLY A 227 -20.96 8.24 9.60
N ARG A 228 -22.00 8.61 10.33
CA ARG A 228 -22.76 9.86 10.14
C ARG A 228 -23.15 10.52 11.46
N TRP A 229 -23.42 11.82 11.40
CA TRP A 229 -23.92 12.59 12.53
C TRP A 229 -25.45 12.60 12.55
N ALA A 230 -26.05 12.20 13.67
CA ALA A 230 -27.49 12.36 13.90
C ALA A 230 -27.71 13.15 15.19
N GLN A 231 -28.29 14.35 15.08
CA GLN A 231 -28.49 15.25 16.23
C GLN A 231 -27.19 15.53 17.03
N GLY A 232 -26.06 15.52 16.33
CA GLY A 232 -24.71 15.70 16.86
C GLY A 232 -24.14 14.50 17.63
N LEU A 233 -24.80 13.34 17.58
CA LEU A 233 -24.29 12.04 18.05
C LEU A 233 -23.64 11.28 16.89
N HIS A 234 -22.67 10.42 17.21
CA HIS A 234 -22.10 9.48 16.25
C HIS A 234 -23.07 8.32 16.01
N VAL A 235 -23.39 8.09 14.75
CA VAL A 235 -24.18 6.96 14.28
C VAL A 235 -23.38 6.23 13.23
N VAL A 236 -23.35 4.91 13.32
CA VAL A 236 -22.62 4.04 12.41
C VAL A 236 -23.63 3.08 11.79
N ASP A 237 -23.73 3.13 10.47
CA ASP A 237 -24.52 2.19 9.69
C ASP A 237 -23.60 1.04 9.27
N LEU A 238 -23.93 -0.19 9.68
CA LEU A 238 -23.19 -1.41 9.41
C LEU A 238 -23.94 -2.24 8.37
N SER A 239 -23.23 -2.85 7.43
CA SER A 239 -23.76 -3.86 6.53
C SER A 239 -22.80 -5.01 6.36
N TRP A 240 -23.30 -6.24 6.49
CA TRP A 240 -22.49 -7.45 6.40
C TRP A 240 -23.14 -8.51 5.50
N LYS A 241 -22.30 -9.44 5.03
CA LYS A 241 -22.69 -10.64 4.27
C LYS A 241 -21.86 -11.83 4.69
N GLY A 242 -22.40 -13.04 4.58
CA GLY A 242 -21.67 -14.29 4.85
C GLY A 242 -21.82 -14.86 6.26
N ALA A 243 -22.45 -14.12 7.18
CA ALA A 243 -22.87 -14.67 8.46
C ALA A 243 -24.00 -15.70 8.26
N THR A 244 -23.93 -16.80 8.97
CA THR A 244 -24.78 -17.99 8.83
C THR A 244 -25.60 -18.29 10.08
N SER A 245 -25.20 -17.78 11.24
CA SER A 245 -25.96 -17.97 12.48
C SER A 245 -27.19 -17.03 12.54
N PRO A 246 -28.19 -17.32 13.39
CA PRO A 246 -29.40 -16.51 13.47
C PRO A 246 -29.21 -15.11 14.08
N GLN A 247 -28.10 -14.90 14.79
CA GLN A 247 -27.78 -13.68 15.50
C GLN A 247 -26.31 -13.36 15.28
N VAL A 248 -25.96 -12.09 15.20
CA VAL A 248 -24.55 -11.66 15.14
C VAL A 248 -24.24 -10.74 16.30
N ASP A 249 -23.01 -10.86 16.80
CA ASP A 249 -22.44 -9.93 17.77
C ASP A 249 -21.78 -8.78 17.01
N ILE A 250 -22.16 -7.54 17.35
CA ILE A 250 -21.49 -6.33 16.87
C ILE A 250 -20.46 -5.95 17.92
N LEU A 251 -19.20 -5.92 17.51
CA LEU A 251 -18.09 -5.52 18.35
C LEU A 251 -17.67 -4.09 17.98
N ARG A 252 -17.31 -3.30 19.00
CA ARG A 252 -16.66 -2.01 18.86
C ARG A 252 -15.40 -2.02 19.70
N ASP A 253 -14.26 -1.71 19.08
CA ASP A 253 -12.94 -1.67 19.72
C ASP A 253 -12.61 -2.99 20.46
N GLY A 254 -13.03 -4.13 19.89
CA GLY A 254 -12.82 -5.48 20.42
C GLY A 254 -13.86 -5.96 21.45
N GLU A 255 -14.80 -5.11 21.89
CA GLU A 255 -15.83 -5.46 22.86
C GLU A 255 -17.21 -5.61 22.20
N ILE A 256 -17.97 -6.64 22.58
CA ILE A 256 -19.36 -6.81 22.13
C ILE A 256 -20.19 -5.65 22.69
N VAL A 257 -20.74 -4.82 21.79
CA VAL A 257 -21.62 -3.70 22.17
C VAL A 257 -23.10 -4.07 22.07
N THR A 258 -23.46 -4.99 21.18
CA THR A 258 -24.83 -5.51 21.07
C THR A 258 -24.84 -6.81 20.27
N THR A 259 -25.86 -7.63 20.49
CA THR A 259 -26.21 -8.78 19.64
C THR A 259 -27.49 -8.44 18.88
N VAL A 260 -27.55 -8.73 17.58
CA VAL A 260 -28.70 -8.41 16.72
C VAL A 260 -29.08 -9.61 15.84
N PRO A 261 -30.33 -9.67 15.33
CA PRO A 261 -30.69 -10.60 14.27
C PRO A 261 -29.77 -10.48 13.06
N ASN A 262 -29.43 -11.61 12.44
CA ASN A 262 -28.61 -11.66 11.24
C ASN A 262 -29.39 -11.21 9.98
N ASP A 263 -29.76 -9.93 9.93
CA ASP A 263 -30.52 -9.32 8.82
C ASP A 263 -29.60 -8.63 7.78
N GLY A 264 -28.27 -8.77 7.92
CA GLY A 264 -27.26 -8.21 7.01
C GLY A 264 -27.01 -6.70 7.17
N ARG A 265 -27.63 -6.04 8.14
CA ARG A 265 -27.47 -4.61 8.43
C ARG A 265 -27.87 -4.24 9.85
N SER A 266 -27.27 -3.20 10.39
CA SER A 266 -27.65 -2.60 11.68
C SER A 266 -27.24 -1.13 11.73
N THR A 267 -27.95 -0.33 12.53
CA THR A 267 -27.56 1.04 12.85
C THR A 267 -27.22 1.10 14.32
N TYR A 268 -25.98 1.48 14.62
CA TYR A 268 -25.47 1.60 15.98
C TYR A 268 -25.18 3.06 16.31
N SER A 269 -25.83 3.60 17.35
CA SER A 269 -25.43 4.89 17.91
C SER A 269 -24.43 4.67 19.03
N THR A 270 -23.32 5.41 19.02
CA THR A 270 -22.35 5.33 20.11
C THR A 270 -22.73 6.20 21.31
N GLU A 271 -23.78 7.01 21.18
CA GLU A 271 -24.20 8.07 22.13
C GLU A 271 -23.12 9.11 22.45
N ARG A 272 -21.99 9.08 21.73
CA ARG A 272 -20.89 10.03 21.90
C ARG A 272 -20.98 11.17 20.89
N ARG A 273 -20.31 12.26 21.23
CA ARG A 273 -20.16 13.48 20.41
C ARG A 273 -18.68 13.82 20.26
N GLY A 274 -18.36 14.70 19.32
CA GLY A 274 -17.02 15.27 19.17
C GLY A 274 -16.08 14.40 18.34
N ARG A 275 -14.77 14.56 18.52
CA ARG A 275 -13.81 13.78 17.72
C ARG A 275 -13.70 12.37 18.29
N ALA A 276 -13.83 11.35 17.45
CA ALA A 276 -13.65 9.96 17.84
C ALA A 276 -13.25 9.08 16.65
N VAL A 277 -12.65 7.94 16.94
CA VAL A 277 -12.37 6.86 15.98
C VAL A 277 -12.90 5.58 16.60
N TYR A 278 -13.58 4.74 15.82
CA TYR A 278 -14.08 3.45 16.27
C TYR A 278 -13.71 2.38 15.25
N THR A 279 -13.32 1.21 15.75
CA THR A 279 -13.18 -0.01 14.93
C THR A 279 -14.37 -0.93 15.19
N PHE A 280 -15.00 -1.43 14.13
CA PHE A 280 -16.14 -2.32 14.18
C PHE A 280 -15.83 -3.67 13.53
N GLN A 281 -16.40 -4.71 14.12
CA GLN A 281 -16.38 -6.08 13.61
C GLN A 281 -17.76 -6.72 13.86
N VAL A 282 -18.15 -7.68 13.01
CA VAL A 282 -19.36 -8.49 13.19
C VAL A 282 -18.96 -9.96 13.30
N CYS A 283 -19.43 -10.65 14.33
CA CYS A 283 -19.15 -12.06 14.56
C CYS A 283 -20.43 -12.89 14.62
N GLU A 284 -20.36 -14.17 14.28
CA GLU A 284 -21.44 -15.11 14.61
C GLU A 284 -21.64 -15.11 16.13
N ALA A 285 -22.89 -15.03 16.60
CA ALA A 285 -23.15 -14.83 18.03
C ALA A 285 -22.56 -15.96 18.88
N GLY A 286 -21.77 -15.60 19.90
CA GLY A 286 -21.13 -16.54 20.82
C GLY A 286 -20.00 -17.38 20.19
N SER A 287 -19.42 -16.94 19.07
CA SER A 287 -18.35 -17.61 18.34
C SER A 287 -17.16 -16.66 18.10
N SER A 288 -16.02 -17.22 17.67
CA SER A 288 -14.87 -16.46 17.16
C SER A 288 -14.86 -16.34 15.63
N THR A 289 -15.92 -16.77 14.94
CA THR A 289 -16.08 -16.58 13.49
C THR A 289 -16.54 -15.15 13.21
N CYS A 290 -15.62 -14.30 12.75
CA CYS A 290 -15.85 -12.87 12.61
C CYS A 290 -15.65 -12.37 11.18
N SER A 291 -16.00 -11.11 10.96
CA SER A 291 -15.72 -10.37 9.74
C SER A 291 -14.32 -9.75 9.72
N ASN A 292 -13.97 -9.13 8.60
CA ASN A 292 -12.93 -8.09 8.60
C ASN A 292 -13.30 -6.96 9.56
N GLU A 293 -12.30 -6.25 10.07
CA GLU A 293 -12.50 -5.02 10.82
C GLU A 293 -12.72 -3.83 9.87
N THR A 294 -13.43 -2.81 10.34
CA THR A 294 -13.69 -1.56 9.62
C THR A 294 -13.55 -0.37 10.58
N THR A 295 -12.97 0.75 10.13
CA THR A 295 -12.76 1.93 11.00
C THR A 295 -13.57 3.12 10.51
N VAL A 296 -14.30 3.76 11.42
CA VAL A 296 -15.01 5.02 11.17
C VAL A 296 -14.40 6.17 11.98
N ARG A 297 -14.28 7.35 11.37
CA ARG A 297 -13.66 8.53 11.97
C ARG A 297 -14.65 9.70 12.01
N PHE A 298 -14.78 10.31 13.17
CA PHE A 298 -15.58 11.51 13.42
C PHE A 298 -14.64 12.65 13.76
N GLY A 299 -14.61 13.73 12.98
CA GLY A 299 -13.78 14.92 13.22
C GLY A 299 -14.27 16.16 12.47
N GLY A 300 -14.27 17.32 13.14
CA GLY A 300 -14.77 18.61 12.63
C GLY A 300 -16.22 18.91 13.03
N ALA A 301 -16.53 20.16 13.36
CA ALA A 301 -17.76 20.58 14.05
C ALA A 301 -19.09 20.10 13.41
N PRO A 302 -20.06 19.59 14.19
CA PRO A 302 -21.41 19.39 13.71
C PRO A 302 -22.16 20.73 13.73
N GLY A 303 -22.57 21.24 12.57
CA GLY A 303 -23.58 22.30 12.52
C GLY A 303 -23.59 23.18 11.29
N THR A 304 -24.37 22.81 10.27
CA THR A 304 -25.40 23.71 9.75
C THR A 304 -26.52 22.86 9.15
N PRO A 305 -27.75 22.87 9.71
CA PRO A 305 -28.88 22.28 9.02
C PRO A 305 -29.20 23.14 7.80
N SER A 306 -29.26 22.53 6.61
CA SER A 306 -29.89 23.14 5.44
C SER A 306 -31.38 23.33 5.76
N ARG A 307 -31.80 24.59 5.87
CA ARG A 307 -33.21 24.95 5.93
C ARG A 307 -33.74 25.02 4.49
N GLU A 308 -34.90 24.41 4.28
CA GLU A 308 -35.74 24.53 3.07
C GLU A 308 -35.98 25.99 2.66
#